data_AF-A0A117M117-F1
#
_entry.id   AF-A0A117M117-F1
#
_cell.length_a   1.000
_cell.length_b   1.000
_cell.length_c   1.000
_cell.angle_alpha   90.00
_cell.angle_beta   90.00
_cell.angle_gamma   90.00
#
_symmetry.space_group_name_H-M   'P 1'
#
loop_
_entity.id
_entity.type
_entity.pdbx_description
1 polymer ?
#
loop_
_entity_poly.entity_id
_entity_poly.type
_entity_poly.pdbx_seq_one_letter_code
_entity_poly.pdbx_strand_id
1 'polypeptide(L)'
;MKLKLFFFVLFLSIVLFLTPSCIFRSNQPPLIEKESSGPSGDTLDDCITFEWLVYDDDGYVSLYQYRTDGGEWVDHVAKTSYTWCGYKEGDHTFRSGPKTTKDSLLNR
;
A
#
# COMPACT_ATOMS: atom_id res chain seq x y z
N MET A 1 17.53 8.51 54.35
CA MET A 1 16.47 7.85 53.54
C MET A 1 16.01 8.67 52.32
N LYS A 2 16.00 10.02 52.39
CA LYS A 2 15.52 10.89 51.29
C LYS A 2 16.36 10.82 49.99
N LEU A 3 17.68 10.60 50.09
CA LEU A 3 18.56 10.52 48.92
C LEU A 3 18.41 9.22 48.12
N LYS A 4 18.20 8.08 48.78
CA LYS A 4 17.91 6.79 48.11
C LYS A 4 16.54 6.80 47.41
N LEU A 5 15.55 7.46 48.02
CA LEU A 5 14.22 7.63 47.44
C LEU A 5 14.25 8.52 46.19
N PHE A 6 15.07 9.58 46.18
CA PHE A 6 15.25 10.45 45.02
C PHE A 6 15.81 9.69 43.80
N PHE A 7 16.87 8.89 43.99
CA PHE A 7 17.42 8.07 42.89
C PHE A 7 16.47 6.98 42.43
N PHE A 8 15.67 6.41 43.33
CA PHE A 8 14.64 5.42 42.98
C PHE A 8 13.53 6.04 42.12
N VAL A 9 13.04 7.23 42.48
CA VAL A 9 12.01 7.95 41.71
C VAL A 9 12.58 8.44 40.36
N LEU A 10 13.82 8.90 40.34
CA LEU A 10 14.50 9.30 39.10
C LEU A 10 14.66 8.10 38.16
N PHE A 11 15.10 6.96 38.68
CA PHE A 11 15.21 5.71 37.91
C PHE A 11 13.84 5.24 37.40
N LEU A 12 12.80 5.27 38.24
CA LEU A 12 11.42 4.91 37.82
C LEU A 12 10.89 5.84 36.72
N SER A 13 11.18 7.14 36.80
CA SER A 13 10.81 8.12 35.77
C SER A 13 11.56 7.87 34.46
N ILE A 14 12.86 7.59 34.52
CA ILE A 14 13.67 7.30 33.34
C ILE A 14 13.18 6.01 32.68
N VAL A 15 12.83 4.98 33.44
CA VAL A 15 12.23 3.74 32.91
C VAL A 15 10.87 4.00 32.26
N LEU A 16 10.05 4.91 32.79
CA LEU A 16 8.79 5.36 32.18
C LEU A 16 8.99 6.18 30.88
N PHE A 17 10.10 6.90 30.72
CA PHE A 17 10.47 7.60 29.48
C PHE A 17 11.27 6.74 28.49
N LEU A 18 11.81 5.61 28.94
CA LEU A 18 12.56 4.63 28.14
C LEU A 18 11.72 3.41 27.73
N THR A 19 10.43 3.36 28.05
CA THR A 19 9.56 2.41 27.36
C THR A 19 9.56 2.82 25.89
N PRO A 20 10.12 2.01 24.97
CA PRO A 20 9.97 2.31 23.56
C PRO A 20 8.46 2.42 23.32
N SER A 21 8.05 3.40 22.53
CA SER A 21 6.70 3.54 21.99
C SER A 21 6.37 2.37 21.03
N CYS A 22 6.66 1.14 21.44
CA CYS A 22 6.27 -0.11 20.83
C CYS A 22 4.89 -0.47 21.40
N ILE A 23 3.91 0.37 21.10
CA ILE A 23 2.51 -0.06 21.17
C ILE A 23 2.08 0.02 19.72
N PHE A 24 2.23 -1.12 19.02
CA PHE A 24 1.68 -1.42 17.69
C PHE A 24 1.50 -0.23 16.74
N ARG A 25 2.43 0.00 15.81
CA ARG A 25 2.02 0.73 14.59
C ARG A 25 0.95 -0.11 13.90
N SER A 26 -0.27 0.44 13.81
CA SER A 26 -1.31 -0.12 12.95
C SER A 26 -0.78 -0.16 11.53
N ASN A 27 -1.05 -1.25 10.82
CA ASN A 27 -0.73 -1.34 9.41
C ASN A 27 -1.40 -0.20 8.64
N GLN A 28 -0.65 0.53 7.84
CA GLN A 28 -1.17 1.53 6.92
C GLN A 28 -1.51 0.87 5.58
N PRO A 29 -2.57 1.33 4.88
CA PRO A 29 -2.82 0.86 3.53
C PRO A 29 -1.67 1.33 2.61
N PRO A 30 -1.25 0.50 1.66
CA PRO A 30 -0.23 0.89 0.68
C PRO A 30 -0.67 2.11 -0.13
N LEU A 31 0.25 3.03 -0.37
CA LEU A 31 0.05 4.26 -1.11
C LEU A 31 0.45 4.07 -2.58
N ILE A 32 -0.43 4.47 -3.51
CA ILE A 32 -0.07 4.54 -4.93
C ILE A 32 0.73 5.83 -5.13
N GLU A 33 2.05 5.71 -5.28
CA GLU A 33 2.95 6.86 -5.48
C GLU A 33 2.84 7.41 -6.90
N LYS A 34 2.64 6.53 -7.88
CA LYS A 34 2.48 6.91 -9.28
C LYS A 34 1.64 5.87 -10.00
N GLU A 35 0.44 6.27 -10.42
CA GLU A 35 -0.18 5.68 -11.59
C GLU A 35 0.60 6.25 -12.78
N SER A 36 1.53 5.49 -13.36
CA SER A 36 2.07 5.84 -14.67
C SER A 36 1.00 5.42 -15.67
N SER A 37 -0.07 6.21 -15.70
CA SER A 37 -1.20 6.04 -16.59
C SER A 37 -0.65 5.89 -18.00
N GLY A 38 -1.25 4.98 -18.76
CA GLY A 38 -1.14 5.02 -20.22
C GLY A 38 -1.52 6.41 -20.77
N PRO A 39 -1.52 6.60 -22.10
CA PRO A 39 -1.85 7.89 -22.69
C PRO A 39 -3.14 8.46 -22.07
N SER A 40 -3.06 9.69 -21.56
CA SER A 40 -4.24 10.46 -21.19
C SER A 40 -4.73 11.19 -22.44
N GLY A 41 -5.97 10.95 -22.84
CA GLY A 41 -6.57 11.52 -24.06
C GLY A 41 -6.73 10.49 -25.17
N ASP A 42 -7.04 10.96 -26.37
CA ASP A 42 -7.31 10.10 -27.52
C ASP A 42 -6.04 9.37 -27.96
N THR A 43 -6.16 8.08 -28.26
CA THR A 43 -5.10 7.28 -28.89
C THR A 43 -5.68 6.41 -30.00
N LEU A 44 -4.84 6.11 -30.99
CA LEU A 44 -5.11 5.16 -32.08
C LEU A 44 -4.41 3.82 -31.85
N ASP A 45 -3.76 3.64 -30.70
CA ASP A 45 -3.12 2.37 -30.35
C ASP A 45 -4.20 1.29 -30.18
N ASP A 46 -3.88 0.05 -30.57
CA ASP A 46 -4.73 -1.12 -30.32
C ASP A 46 -4.40 -1.80 -28.97
N CYS A 47 -3.29 -1.37 -28.36
CA CYS A 47 -2.75 -1.88 -27.11
C CYS A 47 -2.14 -0.74 -26.28
N ILE A 48 -2.52 -0.65 -25.01
CA ILE A 48 -1.95 0.30 -24.06
C ILE A 48 -1.30 -0.46 -22.91
N THR A 49 -0.07 -0.07 -22.56
CA THR A 49 0.59 -0.56 -21.35
C THR A 49 0.42 0.45 -20.22
N PHE A 50 -0.14 -0.02 -19.12
CA PHE A 50 -0.25 0.72 -17.87
C PHE A 50 0.81 0.23 -16.90
N GLU A 51 1.47 1.15 -16.21
CA GLU A 51 2.46 0.84 -15.19
C GLU A 51 2.10 1.55 -13.88
N TRP A 52 2.37 0.93 -12.74
CA TRP A 52 2.09 1.54 -11.44
C TRP A 52 3.18 1.24 -10.41
N LEU A 53 3.45 2.24 -9.58
CA LEU A 53 4.36 2.14 -8.45
C LEU A 53 3.56 2.28 -7.16
N VAL A 54 3.80 1.36 -6.23
CA VAL A 54 3.14 1.33 -4.93
C VAL A 54 4.20 1.32 -3.84
N TYR A 55 4.00 2.20 -2.87
CA TYR A 55 4.84 2.38 -1.71
C TYR A 55 4.10 1.90 -0.47
N ASP A 56 4.79 1.11 0.34
CA ASP A 56 4.31 0.59 1.60
C ASP A 56 5.46 0.71 2.61
N ASP A 57 5.38 1.72 3.48
CA ASP A 57 6.48 2.10 4.38
C ASP A 57 6.60 1.19 5.61
N ASP A 58 5.53 0.48 5.93
CA ASP A 58 5.45 -0.44 7.06
C ASP A 58 5.29 -1.91 6.63
N GLY A 59 5.20 -2.19 5.32
CA GLY A 59 4.78 -3.50 4.79
C GLY A 59 5.27 -3.86 3.38
N TYR A 60 4.51 -4.75 2.75
CA TYR A 60 4.69 -5.18 1.37
C TYR A 60 3.32 -5.51 0.75
N VAL A 61 3.20 -5.28 -0.55
CA VAL A 61 2.00 -5.60 -1.32
C VAL A 61 2.12 -7.01 -1.88
N SER A 62 1.24 -7.91 -1.44
CA SER A 62 1.19 -9.29 -1.90
C SER A 62 0.43 -9.50 -3.22
N LEU A 63 -0.49 -8.58 -3.55
CA LEU A 63 -1.39 -8.74 -4.68
C LEU A 63 -1.86 -7.37 -5.21
N TYR A 64 -1.78 -7.19 -6.52
CA TYR A 64 -2.40 -6.08 -7.24
C TYR A 64 -3.67 -6.56 -7.94
N GLN A 65 -4.52 -5.61 -8.28
CA GLN A 65 -5.69 -5.81 -9.11
C GLN A 65 -5.80 -4.71 -10.15
N TYR A 66 -6.50 -5.02 -11.24
CA TYR A 66 -6.93 -4.03 -12.21
C TYR A 66 -8.38 -4.29 -12.64
N ARG A 67 -9.00 -3.29 -13.25
CA ARG A 67 -10.26 -3.44 -13.99
C ARG A 67 -10.33 -2.47 -15.15
N THR A 68 -11.09 -2.87 -16.17
CA THR A 68 -11.37 -2.10 -17.39
C THR A 68 -12.85 -1.78 -17.44
N ASP A 69 -13.21 -0.57 -17.84
CA ASP A 69 -14.57 -0.12 -18.12
C ASP A 69 -15.57 -0.40 -16.99
N GLY A 70 -15.11 -0.27 -15.74
CA GLY A 70 -15.92 -0.49 -14.55
C GLY A 70 -16.31 -1.95 -14.31
N GLY A 71 -15.74 -2.91 -15.04
CA GLY A 71 -15.94 -4.34 -14.84
C GLY A 71 -15.38 -4.87 -13.52
N GLU A 72 -15.40 -6.20 -13.40
CA GLU A 72 -14.89 -6.89 -12.22
C GLU A 72 -13.39 -6.69 -12.03
N TRP A 73 -12.95 -6.68 -10.77
CA TRP A 73 -11.53 -6.63 -10.43
C TRP A 73 -10.87 -7.98 -10.73
N VAL A 74 -9.76 -7.93 -11.46
CA VAL A 74 -8.94 -9.08 -11.82
C VAL A 74 -7.65 -9.07 -11.00
N ASP A 75 -7.33 -10.22 -10.39
CA ASP A 75 -6.11 -10.41 -9.61
C ASP A 75 -4.88 -10.46 -10.52
N HIS A 76 -3.89 -9.62 -10.23
CA HIS A 76 -2.67 -9.45 -11.02
C HIS A 76 -1.45 -9.60 -10.13
N VAL A 77 -1.12 -10.86 -9.85
CA VAL A 77 -0.13 -11.24 -8.83
C VAL A 77 1.23 -10.60 -9.11
N ALA A 78 1.68 -9.74 -8.18
CA ALA A 78 3.01 -9.12 -8.09
C ALA A 78 3.58 -8.45 -9.37
N LYS A 79 2.74 -8.14 -10.35
CA LYS A 79 3.14 -7.40 -11.56
C LYS A 79 2.72 -5.94 -11.43
N THR A 80 3.64 -5.04 -11.74
CA THR A 80 3.45 -3.58 -11.73
C THR A 80 3.08 -3.01 -13.10
N SER A 81 2.77 -3.87 -14.07
CA SER A 81 2.35 -3.46 -15.39
C SER A 81 1.31 -4.38 -16.00
N TYR A 82 0.44 -3.83 -16.84
CA TYR A 82 -0.55 -4.58 -17.61
C TYR A 82 -0.74 -3.96 -18.99
N THR A 83 -0.70 -4.81 -20.02
CA THR A 83 -0.99 -4.41 -21.40
C THR A 83 -2.42 -4.80 -21.73
N TRP A 84 -3.27 -3.81 -21.97
CA TRP A 84 -4.65 -3.99 -22.41
C TRP A 84 -4.73 -3.81 -23.93
N CYS A 85 -5.16 -4.85 -24.65
CA CYS A 85 -5.35 -4.83 -26.09
C CYS A 85 -6.79 -5.14 -26.47
N GLY A 86 -7.19 -4.76 -27.69
CA GLY A 86 -8.44 -5.21 -28.31
C GLY A 86 -9.71 -4.60 -27.69
N TYR A 87 -9.58 -3.43 -27.06
CA TYR A 87 -10.73 -2.59 -26.74
C TYR A 87 -11.36 -2.04 -28.03
N LYS A 88 -12.62 -1.64 -27.95
CA LYS A 88 -13.35 -1.09 -29.10
C LYS A 88 -13.03 0.40 -29.24
N GLU A 89 -13.45 1.01 -30.34
CA GLU A 89 -13.43 2.48 -30.43
C GLU A 89 -14.39 3.08 -29.40
N GLY A 90 -13.93 4.09 -28.65
CA GLY A 90 -14.73 4.83 -27.68
C GLY A 90 -13.97 5.21 -26.42
N ASP A 91 -14.70 5.80 -25.47
CA ASP A 91 -14.16 6.17 -24.17
C ASP A 91 -13.94 4.94 -23.30
N HIS A 92 -12.74 4.84 -22.73
CA HIS A 92 -12.34 3.71 -21.89
C HIS A 92 -11.80 4.18 -20.54
N THR A 93 -12.00 3.35 -19.52
CA THR A 93 -11.45 3.61 -18.18
C THR A 93 -10.63 2.42 -17.70
N PHE A 94 -9.40 2.68 -17.27
CA PHE A 94 -8.55 1.72 -16.60
C PHE A 94 -8.35 2.14 -15.14
N ARG A 95 -8.39 1.18 -14.21
CA ARG A 95 -8.01 1.40 -12.81
C ARG A 95 -7.15 0.24 -12.33
N SER A 96 -6.11 0.54 -11.56
CA SER A 96 -5.29 -0.44 -10.86
C SER A 96 -5.18 -0.09 -9.37
N GLY A 97 -4.83 -1.07 -8.56
CA GLY A 97 -4.63 -0.85 -7.14
C GLY A 97 -4.14 -2.09 -6.38
N PRO A 98 -3.62 -1.90 -5.16
CA PRO A 98 -3.29 -3.01 -4.27
C PRO A 98 -4.56 -3.69 -3.74
N LYS A 99 -4.57 -5.03 -3.64
CA LYS A 99 -5.67 -5.80 -2.99
C LYS A 99 -5.49 -5.96 -1.48
N THR A 100 -4.25 -5.85 -0.98
CA THR A 100 -3.84 -6.07 0.43
C THR A 100 -4.13 -7.48 0.98
N THR A 101 -3.13 -8.16 1.55
CA THR A 101 -3.36 -9.35 2.41
C THR A 101 -2.41 -9.41 3.62
N LYS A 102 -2.22 -8.31 4.36
CA LYS A 102 -1.41 -8.35 5.60
C LYS A 102 -2.17 -8.89 6.82
N ASP A 103 -3.49 -9.00 6.76
CA ASP A 103 -4.32 -9.32 7.94
C ASP A 103 -4.53 -10.82 8.27
N SER A 104 -3.81 -11.76 7.65
CA SER A 104 -4.11 -13.19 7.91
C SER A 104 -3.30 -13.87 9.03
N LEU A 105 -2.25 -13.25 9.59
CA LEU A 105 -1.36 -13.95 10.55
C LEU A 105 -1.21 -13.32 11.95
N LEU A 106 -1.86 -12.19 12.25
CA LEU A 106 -1.80 -11.55 13.57
C LEU A 106 -3.13 -11.54 14.34
N ASN A 107 -4.07 -12.41 13.93
CA ASN A 107 -5.33 -12.64 14.66
C ASN A 107 -5.53 -14.13 15.03
N ARG A 108 -4.46 -14.79 15.51
CA ARG A 108 -4.54 -16.06 16.26
C ARG A 108 -3.76 -15.97 17.56
#